data_AF-A0A942JSE5-F1
#
_entry.id   AF-A0A942JSE5-F1
#
_cell.length_a   1.000
_cell.length_b   1.000
_cell.length_c   1.000
_cell.angle_alpha   90.00
_cell.angle_beta   90.00
_cell.angle_gamma   90.00
#
_symmetry.space_group_name_H-M   'P 1'
#
loop_
_entity.id
_entity.type
_entity.pdbx_description
1 polymer ?
#
loop_
_entity_poly.entity_id
_entity_poly.type
_entity_poly.pdbx_seq_one_letter_code
_entity_poly.pdbx_strand_id
1 'polypeptide(L)'
;MNDVHETAGSAERYRSLGLVANPFATRDERQGASRATLLEMQAESNRLLATVAAAAKTGRASVVWVSKSNEVAGFFHMSAESDAEQRMIVDYSLRMLPCYVQLYMARVGRIRSALNVLAERVATRSFELTLVELVRAIASAPDTSLSEWLPVAGEAWEGFSDAMEKDPIAAVREHFGEYVLQRTPRFEPPPTDIREISLDPEPEELDDSPETDVFTDGAPRAFGGSIPDDALATPDPRIAVRAFLIAHIRAHYSPVIARAIQAYADEGFGQLITELKITAAPRKTFKALMRLATLRFDSVVFVYDGLESWRSVPEELQEKFIAALSEIRVMAGKHGVMVFLAEQDAAPELEDQFGIGQRIEWTFPNLARVDERAGEFDAEAVRWWLECATIPGHRPHRLEDGGWPLLIEAADGDMERFCAIAQQAIERAADKGCETVDEEVARAVALGECATA
;
A
#
# COMPACT_ATOMS: atom_id res chain seq x y z
N MET A 1 -8.13 3.39 20.15
CA MET A 1 -7.41 2.89 18.96
C MET A 1 -5.97 3.24 19.22
N ASN A 2 -5.12 2.22 19.42
CA ASN A 2 -3.78 2.40 19.97
C ASN A 2 -3.05 3.51 19.22
N ASP A 3 -2.43 4.42 19.97
CA ASP A 3 -1.27 5.15 19.47
C ASP A 3 -0.34 4.09 18.87
N VAL A 4 -0.39 3.97 17.55
CA VAL A 4 0.71 3.39 16.80
C VAL A 4 1.79 4.44 16.98
N HIS A 5 2.47 4.37 18.11
CA HIS A 5 3.80 4.91 18.23
C HIS A 5 4.51 4.57 16.92
N GLU A 6 5.12 5.58 16.30
CA GLU A 6 6.16 5.38 15.30
C GLU A 6 7.28 4.55 15.94
N THR A 7 7.06 3.25 16.16
CA THR A 7 8.05 2.35 16.72
C THR A 7 8.90 1.84 15.58
N ALA A 8 10.12 2.35 15.56
CA ALA A 8 11.33 1.78 14.97
C ALA A 8 11.29 1.45 13.46
N GLY A 9 11.96 2.31 12.68
CA GLY A 9 12.48 1.96 11.35
C GLY A 9 11.64 2.43 10.17
N SER A 10 11.46 3.75 10.01
CA SER A 10 10.98 4.35 8.76
C SER A 10 11.91 3.95 7.60
N ALA A 11 11.46 3.15 6.63
CA ALA A 11 12.20 2.83 5.40
C ALA A 11 12.91 4.04 4.76
N GLU A 12 12.35 5.25 4.87
CA GLU A 12 12.99 6.49 4.38
C GLU A 12 14.41 6.67 4.92
N ARG A 13 14.65 6.37 6.21
CA ARG A 13 15.96 6.61 6.83
C ARG A 13 17.05 5.68 6.30
N TYR A 14 16.68 4.49 5.80
CA TYR A 14 17.65 3.55 5.23
C TYR A 14 17.98 3.84 3.76
N ARG A 15 17.25 4.76 3.11
CA ARG A 15 17.50 5.12 1.71
C ARG A 15 18.85 5.77 1.49
N SER A 16 19.39 6.51 2.47
CA SER A 16 20.76 7.04 2.43
C SER A 16 21.79 5.91 2.30
N LEU A 17 21.57 4.81 3.03
CA LEU A 17 22.37 3.58 2.93
C LEU A 17 22.06 2.75 1.66
N GLY A 18 21.12 3.19 0.82
CA GLY A 18 20.68 2.41 -0.34
C GLY A 18 19.92 1.14 0.00
N LEU A 19 19.34 1.05 1.20
CA LEU A 19 18.58 -0.13 1.67
C LEU A 19 17.07 0.19 1.74
N VAL A 20 16.24 -0.80 1.45
CA VAL A 20 14.77 -0.70 1.59
C VAL A 20 14.33 -0.83 3.05
N ALA A 21 15.10 -1.57 3.85
CA ALA A 21 14.90 -1.79 5.28
C ALA A 21 16.21 -2.27 5.91
N ASN A 22 16.29 -2.31 7.25
CA ASN A 22 17.39 -2.96 7.95
C ASN A 22 17.29 -4.49 7.76
N PRO A 23 18.23 -5.15 7.08
CA PRO A 23 18.18 -6.59 6.83
C PRO A 23 18.26 -7.42 8.12
N PHE A 24 18.85 -6.90 9.20
CA PHE A 24 19.09 -7.66 10.44
C PHE A 24 18.04 -7.43 11.54
N ALA A 25 17.09 -6.53 11.33
CA ALA A 25 16.01 -6.25 12.27
C ALA A 25 14.83 -7.22 12.05
N THR A 26 14.80 -8.32 12.82
CA THR A 26 13.68 -9.28 12.81
C THR A 26 12.53 -8.77 13.68
N ARG A 27 11.29 -8.81 13.17
CA ARG A 27 10.11 -8.30 13.89
C ARG A 27 9.54 -9.23 14.96
N ASP A 28 9.67 -10.55 14.78
CA ASP A 28 9.09 -11.53 15.69
C ASP A 28 10.04 -12.71 15.92
N GLU A 29 10.21 -13.11 17.18
CA GLU A 29 10.69 -14.45 17.52
C GLU A 29 9.53 -15.44 17.31
N ARG A 30 9.42 -16.01 16.09
CA ARG A 30 8.51 -17.15 15.91
C ARG A 30 9.06 -18.33 16.69
N GLN A 31 8.22 -18.90 17.58
CA GLN A 31 8.58 -20.09 18.34
C GLN A 31 9.07 -21.21 17.41
N GLY A 32 10.33 -21.61 17.57
CA GLY A 32 10.93 -22.76 16.86
C GLY A 32 11.70 -22.45 15.57
N ALA A 33 11.76 -21.20 15.10
CA ALA A 33 12.62 -20.82 13.98
C ALA A 33 13.89 -20.12 14.49
N SER A 34 15.06 -20.48 13.94
CA SER A 34 16.30 -19.76 14.26
C SER A 34 16.24 -18.32 13.72
N ARG A 35 17.02 -17.41 14.32
CA ARG A 35 17.12 -16.03 13.81
C ARG A 35 17.58 -16.00 12.35
N ALA A 36 18.53 -16.85 11.97
CA ALA A 36 19.02 -16.91 10.59
C ALA A 36 17.94 -17.37 9.60
N THR A 37 17.10 -18.34 9.99
CA THR A 37 15.94 -18.78 9.21
C THR A 37 14.94 -17.63 9.01
N LEU A 38 14.71 -16.81 10.04
CA LEU A 38 13.86 -15.62 9.96
C LEU A 38 14.43 -14.55 9.04
N LEU A 39 15.75 -14.33 9.11
CA LEU A 39 16.47 -13.39 8.25
C LEU A 39 16.44 -13.81 6.77
N GLU A 40 16.49 -15.10 6.48
CA GLU A 40 16.35 -15.62 5.12
C GLU A 40 14.95 -15.35 4.54
N MET A 41 13.89 -15.55 5.33
CA MET A 41 12.52 -15.18 4.92
C MET A 41 12.37 -13.68 4.71
N GLN A 42 12.95 -12.89 5.61
CA GLN A 42 12.97 -11.43 5.52
C GLN A 42 13.79 -10.93 4.32
N ALA A 43 14.84 -11.63 3.91
CA ALA A 43 15.62 -11.27 2.74
C ALA A 43 14.75 -11.32 1.47
N GLU A 44 14.00 -12.41 1.24
CA GLU A 44 13.14 -12.51 0.06
C GLU A 44 11.98 -11.49 0.08
N SER A 45 11.46 -11.16 1.27
CA SER A 45 10.53 -10.04 1.48
C SER A 45 11.15 -8.69 1.09
N ASN A 46 12.35 -8.40 1.59
CA ASN A 46 13.09 -7.18 1.26
C ASN A 46 13.38 -7.08 -0.24
N ARG A 47 13.71 -8.21 -0.88
CA ARG A 47 13.96 -8.26 -2.32
C ARG A 47 12.71 -7.88 -3.11
N LEU A 48 11.53 -8.35 -2.69
CA LEU A 48 10.27 -7.92 -3.28
C LEU A 48 10.04 -6.40 -3.08
N LEU A 49 10.19 -5.90 -1.85
CA LEU A 49 10.00 -4.47 -1.54
C LEU A 49 10.94 -3.57 -2.35
N ALA A 50 12.23 -3.94 -2.43
CA ALA A 50 13.24 -3.20 -3.19
C ALA A 50 12.93 -3.20 -4.69
N THR A 51 12.46 -4.34 -5.23
CA THR A 51 12.04 -4.49 -6.62
C THR A 51 10.80 -3.64 -6.92
N VAL A 52 9.77 -3.70 -6.07
CA VAL A 52 8.56 -2.87 -6.19
C VAL A 52 8.89 -1.38 -6.09
N ALA A 53 9.79 -0.97 -5.19
CA ALA A 53 10.26 0.40 -5.08
C ALA A 53 10.93 0.89 -6.37
N ALA A 54 11.76 0.05 -6.99
CA ALA A 54 12.38 0.37 -8.27
C ALA A 54 11.34 0.43 -9.40
N ALA A 55 10.41 -0.52 -9.44
CA ALA A 55 9.32 -0.56 -10.42
C ALA A 55 8.45 0.71 -10.39
N ALA A 56 8.04 1.13 -9.19
CA ALA A 56 7.22 2.33 -8.98
C ALA A 56 7.89 3.61 -9.50
N LYS A 57 9.23 3.70 -9.42
CA LYS A 57 10.00 4.88 -9.89
C LYS A 57 10.12 4.99 -11.40
N THR A 58 9.76 3.96 -12.17
CA THR A 58 9.92 3.98 -13.65
C THR A 58 8.94 4.90 -14.37
N GLY A 59 7.88 5.36 -13.70
CA GLY A 59 6.88 6.26 -14.29
C GLY A 59 6.01 5.59 -15.37
N ARG A 60 5.97 4.25 -15.43
CA ARG A 60 5.16 3.47 -16.37
C ARG A 60 4.52 2.25 -15.68
N ALA A 61 3.51 1.69 -16.32
CA ALA A 61 2.85 0.47 -15.85
C ALA A 61 3.85 -0.69 -15.73
N SER A 62 4.11 -1.08 -14.49
CA SER A 62 5.18 -2.00 -14.14
C SER A 62 4.64 -3.31 -13.58
N VAL A 63 5.40 -4.36 -13.85
CA VAL A 63 5.07 -5.72 -13.44
C VAL A 63 6.29 -6.34 -12.78
N VAL A 64 6.06 -7.00 -11.66
CA VAL A 64 7.03 -7.82 -10.93
C VAL A 64 6.50 -9.25 -10.91
N TRP A 65 7.27 -10.18 -11.47
CA TRP A 65 6.97 -11.60 -11.44
C TRP A 65 7.84 -12.27 -10.36
N VAL A 66 7.19 -12.95 -9.44
CA VAL A 66 7.82 -13.70 -8.35
C VAL A 66 7.62 -15.18 -8.61
N SER A 67 8.71 -15.88 -8.88
CA SER A 67 8.71 -17.32 -9.06
C SER A 67 9.01 -18.01 -7.73
N LYS A 68 8.03 -18.70 -7.16
CA LYS A 68 8.16 -19.51 -5.95
C LYS A 68 8.84 -20.83 -6.31
N SER A 69 9.99 -21.12 -5.71
CA SER A 69 10.67 -22.42 -5.87
C SER A 69 9.82 -23.56 -5.30
N ASN A 70 9.75 -24.67 -6.03
CA ASN A 70 9.11 -25.91 -5.59
C ASN A 70 10.04 -26.76 -4.67
N GLU A 71 11.27 -26.30 -4.45
CA GLU A 71 12.28 -27.02 -3.65
C GLU A 71 12.16 -26.74 -2.14
N VAL A 72 11.43 -25.70 -1.75
CA VAL A 72 11.22 -25.31 -0.35
C VAL A 72 9.74 -25.40 0.03
N ALA A 73 9.47 -25.56 1.31
CA ALA A 73 8.10 -25.64 1.80
C ALA A 73 7.35 -24.30 1.63
N GLY A 74 6.09 -24.36 1.18
CA GLY A 74 5.28 -23.16 0.88
C GLY A 74 5.13 -22.15 2.02
N PHE A 75 5.33 -22.55 3.27
CA PHE A 75 5.28 -21.62 4.41
C PHE A 75 6.39 -20.55 4.36
N PHE A 76 7.53 -20.84 3.73
CA PHE A 76 8.60 -19.85 3.55
C PHE A 76 8.13 -18.71 2.62
N HIS A 77 7.50 -19.06 1.49
CA HIS A 77 6.91 -18.07 0.57
C HIS A 77 5.80 -17.27 1.24
N MET A 78 4.87 -17.92 1.94
CA MET A 78 3.79 -17.23 2.69
C MET A 78 4.35 -16.27 3.74
N SER A 79 5.47 -16.63 4.37
CA SER A 79 6.11 -15.79 5.38
C SER A 79 6.80 -14.57 4.78
N ALA A 80 7.52 -14.74 3.67
CA ALA A 80 8.13 -13.64 2.95
C ALA A 80 7.07 -12.67 2.38
N GLU A 81 5.99 -13.20 1.81
CA GLU A 81 4.85 -12.42 1.33
C GLU A 81 4.18 -11.63 2.46
N SER A 82 3.83 -12.32 3.55
CA SER A 82 3.16 -11.68 4.69
C SER A 82 4.04 -10.60 5.34
N ASP A 83 5.35 -10.80 5.44
CA ASP A 83 6.27 -9.78 5.92
C ASP A 83 6.32 -8.57 4.98
N ALA A 84 6.37 -8.79 3.66
CA ALA A 84 6.36 -7.70 2.68
C ALA A 84 5.03 -6.90 2.72
N GLU A 85 3.88 -7.58 2.78
CA GLU A 85 2.57 -6.92 2.94
C GLU A 85 2.52 -6.13 4.24
N GLN A 86 2.92 -6.73 5.36
CA GLN A 86 2.87 -6.09 6.67
C GLN A 86 3.82 -4.88 6.75
N ARG A 87 5.01 -4.94 6.12
CA ARG A 87 5.90 -3.79 5.98
C ARG A 87 5.25 -2.71 5.14
N MET A 88 4.70 -3.06 3.98
CA MET A 88 3.95 -2.12 3.17
C MET A 88 2.77 -1.52 3.91
N ILE A 89 2.13 -2.21 4.88
CA ILE A 89 1.00 -1.73 5.71
C ILE A 89 1.43 -0.83 6.86
N VAL A 90 2.46 -1.21 7.61
CA VAL A 90 2.86 -0.53 8.85
C VAL A 90 3.81 0.63 8.58
N ASP A 91 4.67 0.52 7.56
CA ASP A 91 5.65 1.55 7.24
C ASP A 91 5.12 2.52 6.16
N TYR A 92 4.59 3.65 6.61
CA TYR A 92 4.09 4.71 5.72
C TYR A 92 5.17 5.40 4.89
N SER A 93 6.44 5.24 5.25
CA SER A 93 7.55 5.86 4.54
C SER A 93 7.93 5.12 3.25
N LEU A 94 7.53 3.84 3.14
CA LEU A 94 7.55 3.13 1.86
C LEU A 94 6.64 3.80 0.83
N ARG A 95 5.61 4.53 1.28
CA ARG A 95 4.63 5.23 0.43
C ARG A 95 3.99 4.30 -0.62
N MET A 96 3.77 3.04 -0.24
CA MET A 96 3.10 2.02 -1.07
C MET A 96 1.77 1.61 -0.45
N LEU A 97 0.72 1.52 -1.26
CA LEU A 97 -0.58 0.98 -0.85
C LEU A 97 -0.76 -0.46 -1.34
N PRO A 98 -0.59 -1.49 -0.49
CA PRO A 98 -0.75 -2.87 -0.90
C PRO A 98 -2.23 -3.23 -1.06
N CYS A 99 -2.54 -3.89 -2.17
CA CYS A 99 -3.84 -4.41 -2.54
C CYS A 99 -3.69 -5.91 -2.87
N TYR A 100 -3.90 -6.76 -1.88
CA TYR A 100 -3.84 -8.21 -2.05
C TYR A 100 -5.12 -8.72 -2.75
N VAL A 101 -4.94 -9.41 -3.89
CA VAL A 101 -6.02 -9.93 -4.74
C VAL A 101 -5.84 -11.43 -4.92
N GLN A 102 -6.66 -12.22 -4.23
CA GLN A 102 -6.67 -13.67 -4.42
C GLN A 102 -7.29 -14.03 -5.77
N LEU A 103 -6.65 -14.94 -6.53
CA LEU A 103 -7.12 -15.37 -7.85
C LEU A 103 -8.59 -15.84 -7.82
N TYR A 104 -9.03 -16.51 -6.76
CA TYR A 104 -10.43 -16.96 -6.65
C TYR A 104 -11.43 -15.78 -6.65
N MET A 105 -11.13 -14.65 -6.00
CA MET A 105 -11.98 -13.45 -6.03
C MET A 105 -12.01 -12.83 -7.42
N ALA A 106 -10.89 -12.94 -8.14
CA ALA A 106 -10.73 -12.44 -9.49
C ALA A 106 -11.60 -13.21 -10.52
N ARG A 107 -12.05 -14.44 -10.17
CA ARG A 107 -13.02 -15.24 -10.95
C ARG A 107 -14.46 -14.71 -10.88
N VAL A 108 -14.81 -13.96 -9.83
CA VAL A 108 -16.19 -13.47 -9.58
C VAL A 108 -16.41 -12.07 -10.20
N GLY A 109 -15.38 -11.24 -10.27
CA GLY A 109 -15.43 -9.94 -10.95
C GLY A 109 -14.03 -9.46 -11.31
N ARG A 110 -13.73 -9.33 -12.59
CA ARG A 110 -12.36 -9.16 -13.09
C ARG A 110 -11.74 -7.84 -12.66
N ILE A 111 -12.30 -6.71 -13.11
CA ILE A 111 -11.90 -5.37 -12.66
C ILE A 111 -12.47 -5.06 -11.28
N ARG A 112 -13.71 -5.53 -11.01
CA ARG A 112 -14.40 -5.29 -9.73
C ARG A 112 -13.64 -5.86 -8.53
N SER A 113 -12.93 -6.97 -8.66
CA SER A 113 -12.12 -7.52 -7.54
C SER A 113 -11.00 -6.55 -7.13
N ALA A 114 -10.20 -6.08 -8.08
CA ALA A 114 -9.15 -5.10 -7.84
C ALA A 114 -9.71 -3.76 -7.34
N LEU A 115 -10.83 -3.30 -7.90
CA LEU A 115 -11.56 -2.12 -7.43
C LEU A 115 -11.99 -2.26 -5.96
N ASN A 116 -12.60 -3.40 -5.60
CA ASN A 116 -13.09 -3.63 -4.25
C ASN A 116 -11.96 -3.61 -3.22
N VAL A 117 -10.86 -4.27 -3.52
CA VAL A 117 -9.67 -4.27 -2.67
C VAL A 117 -9.09 -2.86 -2.55
N LEU A 118 -8.96 -2.14 -3.68
CA LEU A 118 -8.46 -0.76 -3.67
C LEU A 118 -9.36 0.16 -2.83
N ALA A 119 -10.67 0.06 -2.99
CA ALA A 119 -11.65 0.84 -2.23
C ALA A 119 -11.51 0.61 -0.72
N GLU A 120 -11.38 -0.66 -0.29
CA GLU A 120 -11.15 -1.01 1.11
C GLU A 120 -9.83 -0.44 1.64
N ARG A 121 -8.75 -0.57 0.88
CA ARG A 121 -7.41 -0.12 1.31
C ARG A 121 -7.31 1.40 1.38
N VAL A 122 -7.92 2.12 0.44
CA VAL A 122 -8.03 3.60 0.48
C VAL A 122 -8.82 4.05 1.70
N ALA A 123 -9.96 3.40 2.00
CA ALA A 123 -10.84 3.80 3.09
C ALA A 123 -10.29 3.47 4.48
N THR A 124 -9.56 2.37 4.66
CA THR A 124 -9.20 1.85 5.99
C THR A 124 -7.86 2.35 6.53
N ARG A 125 -6.89 2.61 5.64
CA ARG A 125 -5.49 2.72 6.06
C ARG A 125 -5.03 4.14 6.36
N SER A 126 -5.49 5.13 5.61
CA SER A 126 -5.06 6.52 5.77
C SER A 126 -6.04 7.50 5.15
N PHE A 127 -7.33 7.16 5.18
CA PHE A 127 -8.34 7.95 4.50
C PHE A 127 -8.38 9.40 4.98
N GLU A 128 -8.26 9.64 6.28
CA GLU A 128 -8.19 10.99 6.84
C GLU A 128 -7.04 11.81 6.26
N LEU A 129 -5.82 11.24 6.20
CA LEU A 129 -4.66 11.90 5.60
C LEU A 129 -4.82 12.08 4.08
N THR A 130 -5.44 11.12 3.41
CA THR A 130 -5.72 11.20 1.96
C THR A 130 -6.75 12.29 1.66
N LEU A 131 -7.76 12.42 2.51
CA LEU A 131 -8.77 13.47 2.45
C LEU A 131 -8.15 14.84 2.72
N VAL A 132 -7.22 14.95 3.68
CA VAL A 132 -6.44 16.17 3.92
C VAL A 132 -5.70 16.61 2.66
N GLU A 133 -4.95 15.71 2.01
CA GLU A 133 -4.21 16.07 0.79
C GLU A 133 -5.16 16.44 -0.38
N LEU A 134 -6.30 15.76 -0.51
CA LEU A 134 -7.33 16.10 -1.50
C LEU A 134 -7.90 17.50 -1.25
N VAL A 135 -8.31 17.76 -0.01
CA VAL A 135 -8.93 19.01 0.39
C VAL A 135 -7.92 20.16 0.29
N ARG A 136 -6.65 19.93 0.64
CA ARG A 136 -5.57 20.90 0.44
C ARG A 136 -5.37 21.24 -1.04
N ALA A 137 -5.36 20.22 -1.92
CA ALA A 137 -5.26 20.45 -3.36
C ALA A 137 -6.41 21.34 -3.87
N ILE A 138 -7.64 21.07 -3.45
CA ILE A 138 -8.81 21.90 -3.78
C ILE A 138 -8.68 23.31 -3.18
N ALA A 139 -8.24 23.43 -1.93
CA ALA A 139 -8.09 24.71 -1.24
C ALA A 139 -7.08 25.63 -1.96
N SER A 140 -6.01 25.05 -2.51
CA SER A 140 -5.00 25.79 -3.29
C SER A 140 -5.45 26.25 -4.67
N ALA A 141 -6.49 25.63 -5.25
CA ALA A 141 -6.99 25.95 -6.58
C ALA A 141 -8.52 25.72 -6.66
N PRO A 142 -9.33 26.50 -5.92
CA PRO A 142 -10.77 26.31 -5.88
C PRO A 142 -11.40 26.69 -7.22
N ASP A 143 -12.34 25.86 -7.69
CA ASP A 143 -13.15 26.19 -8.86
C ASP A 143 -14.27 27.16 -8.47
N THR A 144 -14.02 28.45 -8.70
CA THR A 144 -14.96 29.51 -8.36
C THR A 144 -16.16 29.60 -9.32
N SER A 145 -16.23 28.75 -10.35
CA SER A 145 -17.34 28.71 -11.30
C SER A 145 -18.53 27.84 -10.83
N LEU A 146 -18.31 27.01 -9.80
CA LEU A 146 -19.35 26.16 -9.22
C LEU A 146 -20.39 27.00 -8.46
N SER A 147 -21.66 26.61 -8.55
CA SER A 147 -22.76 27.29 -7.84
C SER A 147 -22.57 27.32 -6.33
N GLU A 148 -21.93 26.29 -5.79
CA GLU A 148 -21.64 26.08 -4.38
C GLU A 148 -20.49 26.98 -3.88
N TRP A 149 -19.79 27.69 -4.78
CA TRP A 149 -18.76 28.67 -4.39
C TRP A 149 -19.37 29.94 -3.78
N LEU A 150 -20.49 30.41 -4.33
CA LEU A 150 -21.08 31.70 -3.94
C LEU A 150 -21.39 31.79 -2.43
N PRO A 151 -21.95 30.76 -1.77
CA PRO A 151 -22.23 30.81 -0.33
C PRO A 151 -21.00 30.73 0.57
N VAL A 152 -19.84 30.30 0.05
CA VAL A 152 -18.60 30.13 0.83
C VAL A 152 -17.56 31.22 0.58
N ALA A 153 -17.70 31.97 -0.51
CA ALA A 153 -16.78 33.05 -0.87
C ALA A 153 -16.68 34.11 0.25
N GLY A 154 -15.45 34.55 0.55
CA GLY A 154 -15.17 35.53 1.61
C GLY A 154 -14.78 34.86 2.93
N GLU A 155 -15.29 35.39 4.05
CA GLU A 155 -14.84 35.02 5.41
C GLU A 155 -14.91 33.51 5.71
N ALA A 156 -15.91 32.80 5.20
CA ALA A 156 -16.06 31.37 5.42
C ALA A 156 -14.91 30.56 4.77
N TRP A 157 -14.58 30.88 3.52
CA TRP A 157 -13.47 30.24 2.81
C TRP A 157 -12.10 30.68 3.33
N GLU A 158 -11.95 31.97 3.68
CA GLU A 158 -10.72 32.49 4.29
C GLU A 158 -10.44 31.80 5.64
N GLY A 159 -11.45 31.71 6.51
CA GLY A 159 -11.34 31.02 7.79
C GLY A 159 -11.03 29.53 7.64
N PHE A 160 -11.63 28.85 6.66
CA PHE A 160 -11.31 27.47 6.34
C PHE A 160 -9.87 27.30 5.82
N SER A 161 -9.43 28.19 4.92
CA SER A 161 -8.08 28.15 4.34
C SER A 161 -7.01 28.38 5.43
N ASP A 162 -7.24 29.34 6.32
CA ASP A 162 -6.39 29.59 7.49
C ASP A 162 -6.32 28.38 8.43
N ALA A 163 -7.45 27.69 8.66
CA ALA A 163 -7.50 26.48 9.47
C ALA A 163 -6.73 25.34 8.80
N MET A 164 -6.88 25.15 7.48
CA MET A 164 -6.15 24.16 6.70
C MET A 164 -4.65 24.39 6.67
N GLU A 165 -4.18 25.65 6.75
CA GLU A 165 -2.75 25.97 6.84
C GLU A 165 -2.19 25.67 8.25
N LYS A 166 -2.95 25.98 9.30
CA LYS A 166 -2.52 25.80 10.71
C LYS A 166 -2.58 24.35 11.19
N ASP A 167 -3.71 23.69 10.99
CA ASP A 167 -3.95 22.31 11.38
C ASP A 167 -4.89 21.63 10.35
N PRO A 168 -4.32 21.07 9.26
CA PRO A 168 -5.10 20.44 8.21
C PRO A 168 -5.99 19.30 8.68
N ILE A 169 -5.53 18.52 9.67
CA ILE A 169 -6.27 17.36 10.18
C ILE A 169 -7.48 17.85 10.99
N ALA A 170 -7.27 18.81 11.90
CA ALA A 170 -8.37 19.38 12.67
C ALA A 170 -9.40 20.07 11.77
N ALA A 171 -8.96 20.80 10.74
CA ALA A 171 -9.86 21.43 9.77
C ALA A 171 -10.70 20.38 9.02
N VAL A 172 -10.10 19.31 8.51
CA VAL A 172 -10.86 18.23 7.86
C VAL A 172 -11.83 17.56 8.84
N ARG A 173 -11.42 17.28 10.09
CA ARG A 173 -12.31 16.70 11.11
C ARG A 173 -13.48 17.61 11.45
N GLU A 174 -13.28 18.92 11.48
CA GLU A 174 -14.35 19.89 11.75
C GLU A 174 -15.44 19.85 10.67
N HIS A 175 -15.06 19.69 9.40
CA HIS A 175 -16.03 19.67 8.29
C HIS A 175 -16.60 18.27 7.99
N PHE A 176 -15.78 17.22 8.08
CA PHE A 176 -16.17 15.86 7.67
C PHE A 176 -16.36 14.89 8.84
N GLY A 177 -16.12 15.32 10.07
CA GLY A 177 -16.19 14.51 11.27
C GLY A 177 -14.97 13.63 11.51
N GLU A 178 -14.83 13.13 12.74
CA GLU A 178 -13.75 12.23 13.16
C GLU A 178 -13.78 10.89 12.43
N TYR A 179 -12.61 10.31 12.17
CA TYR A 179 -12.51 8.99 11.56
C TYR A 179 -12.99 7.88 12.50
N VAL A 180 -14.28 7.51 12.35
CA VAL A 180 -14.94 6.46 13.13
C VAL A 180 -15.69 5.50 12.23
N LEU A 181 -15.84 4.24 12.67
CA LEU A 181 -16.51 3.19 11.90
C LEU A 181 -17.95 3.56 11.56
N GLN A 182 -18.71 4.01 12.55
CA GLN A 182 -20.09 4.45 12.41
C GLN A 182 -20.34 5.66 13.33
N ARG A 183 -20.96 6.72 12.80
CA ARG A 183 -21.40 7.90 13.58
C ARG A 183 -22.84 7.79 14.05
N THR A 184 -23.65 7.02 13.35
CA THR A 184 -25.04 6.74 13.73
C THR A 184 -25.18 5.24 13.90
N PRO A 185 -25.59 4.74 15.08
CA PRO A 185 -25.90 3.32 15.24
C PRO A 185 -27.08 3.00 14.33
N ARG A 186 -26.84 2.24 13.27
CA ARG A 186 -27.89 1.74 12.40
C ARG A 186 -28.36 0.38 12.88
N PHE A 187 -29.67 0.15 12.76
CA PHE A 187 -30.23 -1.20 12.71
C PHE A 187 -29.54 -1.95 11.57
N GLU A 188 -29.14 -3.19 11.85
CA GLU A 188 -28.37 -4.05 10.94
C GLU A 188 -28.89 -3.95 9.50
N PRO A 189 -28.04 -3.57 8.53
CA PRO A 189 -28.42 -3.72 7.13
C PRO A 189 -28.69 -5.22 6.87
N PRO A 190 -29.69 -5.58 6.05
CA PRO A 190 -29.77 -6.96 5.57
C PRO A 190 -28.43 -7.31 4.92
N PRO A 191 -27.90 -8.53 5.15
CA PRO A 191 -26.63 -8.94 4.58
C PRO A 191 -26.71 -8.77 3.07
N THR A 192 -25.99 -7.79 2.55
CA THR A 192 -25.82 -7.67 1.10
C THR A 192 -24.82 -8.75 0.75
N ASP A 193 -25.30 -9.87 0.22
CA ASP A 193 -24.42 -10.95 -0.18
C ASP A 193 -23.59 -10.48 -1.37
N ILE A 194 -22.34 -10.14 -1.11
CA ILE A 194 -21.36 -9.72 -2.12
C ILE A 194 -21.15 -10.87 -3.15
N ARG A 195 -21.52 -12.10 -2.81
CA ARG A 195 -21.48 -13.28 -3.69
C ARG A 195 -22.69 -13.37 -4.62
N GLU A 196 -23.77 -12.61 -4.39
CA GLU A 196 -24.90 -12.46 -5.31
C GLU A 196 -24.69 -11.34 -6.34
N ILE A 197 -23.57 -10.59 -6.27
CA ILE A 197 -23.13 -9.78 -7.42
C ILE A 197 -22.72 -10.76 -8.51
N SER A 198 -23.70 -11.02 -9.37
CA SER A 198 -23.73 -11.94 -10.47
C SER A 198 -22.43 -11.94 -11.28
N LEU A 199 -22.15 -13.08 -11.90
CA LEU A 199 -21.24 -13.27 -13.04
C LEU A 199 -21.66 -12.45 -14.29
N ASP A 200 -22.45 -11.39 -14.09
CA ASP A 200 -22.93 -10.53 -15.15
C ASP A 200 -21.71 -9.93 -15.86
N PRO A 201 -21.76 -9.88 -17.20
CA PRO A 201 -20.70 -9.26 -17.97
C PRO A 201 -20.49 -7.82 -17.46
N GLU A 202 -19.22 -7.43 -17.34
CA GLU A 202 -18.89 -6.04 -17.01
C GLU A 202 -19.60 -5.11 -18.01
N PRO A 203 -20.25 -4.04 -17.55
CA PRO A 203 -20.95 -3.14 -18.44
C PRO A 203 -19.98 -2.58 -19.49
N GLU A 204 -20.44 -2.46 -20.73
CA GLU A 204 -19.67 -1.80 -21.77
C GLU A 204 -19.56 -0.31 -21.44
N GLU A 205 -18.34 0.17 -21.22
CA GLU A 205 -18.04 1.57 -20.97
C GLU A 205 -17.37 2.15 -22.23
N LEU A 206 -17.94 3.21 -22.81
CA LEU A 206 -17.27 3.97 -23.86
C LEU A 206 -16.23 4.90 -23.22
N ASP A 207 -15.01 4.94 -23.77
CA ASP A 207 -13.90 5.75 -23.24
C ASP A 207 -14.27 7.24 -23.07
N ASP A 208 -15.08 7.80 -23.97
CA ASP A 208 -15.48 9.22 -23.97
C ASP A 208 -16.79 9.51 -23.20
N SER A 209 -17.43 8.49 -22.61
CA SER A 209 -18.65 8.73 -21.83
C SER A 209 -18.32 9.37 -20.48
N PRO A 210 -19.18 10.23 -19.90
CA PRO A 210 -19.02 10.67 -18.51
C PRO A 210 -19.16 9.48 -17.54
N GLU A 211 -18.55 9.56 -16.36
CA GLU A 211 -18.88 8.66 -15.25
C GLU A 211 -20.27 9.03 -14.75
N THR A 212 -21.29 8.26 -15.12
CA THR A 212 -22.67 8.49 -14.70
C THR A 212 -22.99 7.62 -13.49
N ASP A 213 -23.52 8.24 -12.44
CA ASP A 213 -24.02 7.53 -11.27
C ASP A 213 -25.46 7.05 -11.49
N VAL A 214 -25.66 6.25 -12.56
CA VAL A 214 -26.99 5.79 -13.01
C VAL A 214 -27.71 4.98 -11.92
N PHE A 215 -26.97 4.41 -10.97
CA PHE A 215 -27.56 3.70 -9.84
C PHE A 215 -28.48 4.59 -9.01
N THR A 216 -28.35 5.93 -9.02
CA THR A 216 -29.11 6.82 -8.12
C THR A 216 -29.93 7.93 -8.78
N ASP A 217 -29.88 8.12 -10.10
CA ASP A 217 -30.88 8.97 -10.78
C ASP A 217 -32.32 8.42 -10.61
N GLY A 218 -32.46 7.17 -10.15
CA GLY A 218 -33.74 6.56 -9.74
C GLY A 218 -33.73 5.71 -8.46
N ALA A 219 -32.59 5.42 -7.82
CA ALA A 219 -32.58 4.71 -6.53
C ALA A 219 -32.48 5.71 -5.36
N PRO A 220 -33.27 5.50 -4.29
CA PRO A 220 -33.04 6.24 -3.05
C PRO A 220 -31.59 6.01 -2.61
N ARG A 221 -30.94 7.05 -2.05
CA ARG A 221 -29.70 6.87 -1.28
C ARG A 221 -29.85 5.61 -0.46
N ALA A 222 -28.83 4.74 -0.44
CA ALA A 222 -28.91 3.43 0.20
C ALA A 222 -29.58 3.53 1.57
N PHE A 223 -29.36 4.63 2.30
CA PHE A 223 -30.24 5.08 3.38
C PHE A 223 -30.33 6.62 3.42
N GLY A 224 -31.53 7.16 3.23
CA GLY A 224 -31.79 8.60 3.21
C GLY A 224 -31.99 9.20 4.60
N GLY A 225 -31.00 9.95 5.11
CA GLY A 225 -31.22 10.96 6.13
C GLY A 225 -31.60 12.28 5.46
N SER A 226 -32.83 12.73 5.62
CA SER A 226 -33.23 14.09 5.22
C SER A 226 -32.59 15.10 6.18
N ILE A 227 -31.94 16.13 5.64
CA ILE A 227 -31.53 17.30 6.41
C ILE A 227 -32.83 17.94 6.96
N PRO A 228 -32.96 18.18 8.29
CA PRO A 228 -34.14 18.83 8.84
C PRO A 228 -34.31 20.25 8.25
N ASP A 229 -35.53 20.58 7.79
CA ASP A 229 -35.89 21.86 7.16
C ASP A 229 -35.66 23.10 8.05
N ASP A 230 -35.45 22.92 9.35
CA ASP A 230 -35.30 24.01 10.33
C ASP A 230 -33.88 24.61 10.41
N ALA A 231 -32.91 24.12 9.63
CA ALA A 231 -31.51 24.61 9.63
C ALA A 231 -31.25 25.87 8.75
N LEU A 232 -32.30 26.46 8.17
CA LEU A 232 -32.20 27.52 7.15
C LEU A 232 -32.08 28.97 7.69
N ALA A 233 -31.94 29.18 9.01
CA ALA A 233 -31.91 30.54 9.58
C ALA A 233 -30.53 31.23 9.52
N THR A 234 -29.44 30.47 9.38
CA THR A 234 -28.11 30.96 8.97
C THR A 234 -27.34 29.73 8.48
N PRO A 235 -26.87 29.68 7.22
CA PRO A 235 -26.12 28.52 6.75
C PRO A 235 -24.87 28.37 7.62
N ASP A 236 -24.72 27.25 8.33
CA ASP A 236 -23.46 26.97 9.04
C ASP A 236 -22.33 27.01 7.99
N PRO A 237 -21.34 27.93 8.12
CA PRO A 237 -20.24 28.05 7.18
C PRO A 237 -19.56 26.71 6.88
N ARG A 238 -19.55 25.80 7.86
CA ARG A 238 -18.94 24.48 7.72
C ARG A 238 -19.69 23.57 6.77
N ILE A 239 -21.03 23.64 6.79
CA ILE A 239 -21.90 22.88 5.88
C ILE A 239 -21.71 23.41 4.46
N ALA A 240 -21.63 24.73 4.29
CA ALA A 240 -21.41 25.36 2.99
C ALA A 240 -20.04 24.99 2.42
N VAL A 241 -18.96 25.09 3.20
CA VAL A 241 -17.60 24.67 2.79
C VAL A 241 -17.56 23.21 2.40
N ARG A 242 -18.16 22.32 3.20
CA ARG A 242 -18.27 20.90 2.88
C ARG A 242 -19.01 20.67 1.56
N ALA A 243 -20.15 21.33 1.36
CA ALA A 243 -20.94 21.21 0.13
C ALA A 243 -20.14 21.63 -1.11
N PHE A 244 -19.39 22.74 -1.01
CA PHE A 244 -18.49 23.19 -2.06
C PHE A 244 -17.40 22.15 -2.37
N LEU A 245 -16.70 21.64 -1.35
CA LEU A 245 -15.65 20.63 -1.53
C LEU A 245 -16.20 19.37 -2.22
N ILE A 246 -17.39 18.91 -1.84
CA ILE A 246 -18.03 17.73 -2.43
C ILE A 246 -18.47 18.00 -3.88
N ALA A 247 -19.01 19.19 -4.17
CA ALA A 247 -19.34 19.60 -5.54
C ALA A 247 -18.09 19.66 -6.43
N HIS A 248 -16.99 20.18 -5.90
CA HIS A 248 -15.71 20.24 -6.60
C HIS A 248 -15.17 18.84 -6.93
N ILE A 249 -15.21 17.91 -5.96
CA ILE A 249 -14.79 16.52 -6.17
C ILE A 249 -15.69 15.84 -7.22
N ARG A 250 -17.00 16.09 -7.19
CA ARG A 250 -17.93 15.54 -8.17
C ARG A 250 -17.61 16.03 -9.59
N ALA A 251 -17.29 17.31 -9.75
CA ALA A 251 -17.01 17.92 -11.04
C ALA A 251 -15.63 17.53 -11.62
N HIS A 252 -14.59 17.45 -10.77
CA HIS A 252 -13.19 17.38 -11.21
C HIS A 252 -12.47 16.04 -10.94
N TYR A 253 -13.07 15.18 -10.10
CA TYR A 253 -12.48 13.90 -9.72
C TYR A 253 -13.37 12.72 -10.10
N SER A 254 -14.49 12.53 -9.41
CA SER A 254 -15.42 11.42 -9.62
C SER A 254 -16.70 11.62 -8.82
N PRO A 255 -17.89 11.44 -9.42
CA PRO A 255 -19.15 11.42 -8.69
C PRO A 255 -19.21 10.34 -7.61
N VAL A 256 -18.61 9.16 -7.85
CA VAL A 256 -18.56 8.06 -6.88
C VAL A 256 -17.74 8.44 -5.65
N ILE A 257 -16.56 9.06 -5.85
CA ILE A 257 -15.73 9.53 -4.73
C ILE A 257 -16.44 10.64 -3.95
N ALA A 258 -17.09 11.58 -4.64
CA ALA A 258 -17.85 12.65 -3.98
C ALA A 258 -18.99 12.10 -3.12
N ARG A 259 -19.75 11.12 -3.65
CA ARG A 259 -20.81 10.42 -2.91
C ARG A 259 -20.26 9.69 -1.70
N ALA A 260 -19.14 8.98 -1.86
CA ALA A 260 -18.52 8.22 -0.79
C ALA A 260 -17.96 9.13 0.32
N ILE A 261 -17.40 10.30 -0.02
CA ILE A 261 -16.95 11.31 0.96
C ILE A 261 -18.14 11.96 1.69
N GLN A 262 -19.25 12.21 1.00
CA GLN A 262 -20.49 12.65 1.64
C GLN A 262 -20.98 11.61 2.64
N ALA A 263 -21.05 10.34 2.23
CA ALA A 263 -21.46 9.25 3.08
C ALA A 263 -20.49 9.02 4.25
N TYR A 264 -19.18 9.19 4.01
CA TYR A 264 -18.21 9.26 5.09
C TYR A 264 -18.61 10.33 6.08
N ALA A 265 -18.87 11.56 5.67
CA ALA A 265 -19.19 12.67 6.57
C ALA A 265 -20.47 12.45 7.38
N ASP A 266 -21.49 11.84 6.76
CA ASP A 266 -22.78 11.63 7.40
C ASP A 266 -22.77 10.40 8.33
N GLU A 267 -22.06 9.33 7.97
CA GLU A 267 -22.27 8.01 8.58
C GLU A 267 -21.01 7.33 9.13
N GLY A 268 -19.82 7.75 8.69
CA GLY A 268 -18.53 7.15 9.07
C GLY A 268 -17.90 6.29 7.97
N PHE A 269 -16.72 5.73 8.24
CA PHE A 269 -15.93 5.05 7.20
C PHE A 269 -16.54 3.72 6.74
N GLY A 270 -17.40 3.09 7.54
CA GLY A 270 -18.11 1.87 7.12
C GLY A 270 -18.94 2.10 5.85
N GLN A 271 -19.64 3.25 5.77
CA GLN A 271 -20.43 3.59 4.58
C GLN A 271 -19.55 4.06 3.42
N LEU A 272 -18.47 4.79 3.70
CA LEU A 272 -17.46 5.15 2.68
C LEU A 272 -17.02 3.94 1.86
N ILE A 273 -16.65 2.83 2.52
CA ILE A 273 -16.21 1.59 1.86
C ILE A 273 -17.31 1.06 0.93
N THR A 274 -18.54 1.00 1.41
CA THR A 274 -19.68 0.50 0.64
C THR A 274 -19.92 1.36 -0.60
N GLU A 275 -19.94 2.68 -0.44
CA GLU A 275 -20.20 3.61 -1.53
C GLU A 275 -19.11 3.57 -2.61
N LEU A 276 -17.84 3.39 -2.25
CA LEU A 276 -16.74 3.28 -3.22
C LEU A 276 -16.85 2.03 -4.11
N LYS A 277 -17.58 0.99 -3.67
CA LYS A 277 -17.77 -0.26 -4.43
C LYS A 277 -19.01 -0.22 -5.34
N ILE A 278 -19.96 0.66 -5.07
CA ILE A 278 -21.20 0.79 -5.85
C ILE A 278 -20.92 1.67 -7.08
N THR A 279 -20.74 1.05 -8.25
CA THR A 279 -20.50 1.81 -9.48
C THR A 279 -21.03 1.10 -10.72
N ALA A 280 -21.56 1.89 -11.65
CA ALA A 280 -21.92 1.50 -13.01
C ALA A 280 -20.74 1.61 -13.98
N ALA A 281 -19.65 2.28 -13.59
CA ALA A 281 -18.47 2.54 -14.40
C ALA A 281 -17.18 2.10 -13.66
N PRO A 282 -17.00 0.80 -13.39
CA PRO A 282 -15.87 0.28 -12.62
C PRO A 282 -14.50 0.74 -13.14
N ARG A 283 -14.31 0.94 -14.45
CA ARG A 283 -13.02 1.39 -15.00
C ARG A 283 -12.69 2.82 -14.59
N LYS A 284 -13.66 3.73 -14.69
CA LYS A 284 -13.50 5.14 -14.31
C LYS A 284 -13.34 5.28 -12.81
N THR A 285 -14.15 4.57 -12.04
CA THR A 285 -14.04 4.55 -10.57
C THR A 285 -12.67 4.01 -10.13
N PHE A 286 -12.16 2.95 -10.79
CA PHE A 286 -10.82 2.41 -10.51
C PHE A 286 -9.73 3.45 -10.76
N LYS A 287 -9.74 4.12 -11.93
CA LYS A 287 -8.78 5.20 -12.24
C LYS A 287 -8.87 6.35 -11.24
N ALA A 288 -10.09 6.74 -10.85
CA ALA A 288 -10.30 7.81 -9.88
C ALA A 288 -9.77 7.43 -8.49
N LEU A 289 -9.98 6.19 -8.04
CA LEU A 289 -9.44 5.67 -6.79
C LEU A 289 -7.91 5.58 -6.81
N MET A 290 -7.31 5.17 -7.92
CA MET A 290 -5.86 5.18 -8.10
C MET A 290 -5.31 6.61 -7.96
N ARG A 291 -5.94 7.59 -8.63
CA ARG A 291 -5.57 9.01 -8.52
C ARG A 291 -5.73 9.52 -7.08
N LEU A 292 -6.82 9.16 -6.39
CA LEU A 292 -7.04 9.51 -5.00
C LEU A 292 -5.96 8.93 -4.08
N ALA A 293 -5.64 7.63 -4.22
CA ALA A 293 -4.58 6.98 -3.45
C ALA A 293 -3.22 7.67 -3.67
N THR A 294 -2.95 8.15 -4.88
CA THR A 294 -1.66 8.78 -5.21
C THR A 294 -1.44 10.16 -4.61
N LEU A 295 -2.46 10.74 -3.96
CA LEU A 295 -2.28 11.94 -3.15
C LEU A 295 -1.39 11.67 -1.93
N ARG A 296 -1.38 10.42 -1.43
CA ARG A 296 -0.61 10.03 -0.24
C ARG A 296 0.49 9.01 -0.51
N PHE A 297 0.26 8.12 -1.48
CA PHE A 297 1.15 7.02 -1.83
C PHE A 297 1.85 7.31 -3.16
N ASP A 298 3.09 6.87 -3.32
CA ASP A 298 3.81 6.97 -4.58
C ASP A 298 3.31 5.91 -5.57
N SER A 299 2.83 4.78 -5.07
CA SER A 299 2.25 3.71 -5.89
C SER A 299 1.23 2.87 -5.13
N VAL A 300 0.27 2.33 -5.87
CA VAL A 300 -0.58 1.21 -5.45
C VAL A 300 0.06 -0.10 -5.90
N VAL A 301 0.10 -1.12 -5.06
CA VAL A 301 0.77 -2.40 -5.35
C VAL A 301 -0.28 -3.49 -5.32
N PHE A 302 -0.67 -4.02 -6.49
CA PHE A 302 -1.58 -5.14 -6.58
C PHE A 302 -0.81 -6.46 -6.49
N VAL A 303 -1.02 -7.21 -5.43
CA VAL A 303 -0.37 -8.52 -5.22
C VAL A 303 -1.36 -9.61 -5.59
N TYR A 304 -1.11 -10.30 -6.69
CA TYR A 304 -1.89 -11.43 -7.17
C TYR A 304 -1.24 -12.73 -6.73
N ASP A 305 -2.00 -13.54 -6.00
CA ASP A 305 -1.56 -14.82 -5.42
C ASP A 305 -2.61 -15.93 -5.65
N GLY A 306 -2.23 -17.17 -5.39
CA GLY A 306 -3.07 -18.37 -5.61
C GLY A 306 -3.05 -18.87 -7.06
N LEU A 307 -2.00 -18.51 -7.81
CA LEU A 307 -1.80 -18.89 -9.21
C LEU A 307 -1.52 -20.39 -9.41
N GLU A 308 -1.25 -21.13 -8.35
CA GLU A 308 -1.11 -22.59 -8.34
C GLU A 308 -2.41 -23.28 -8.80
N SER A 309 -3.55 -22.61 -8.60
CA SER A 309 -4.86 -23.08 -9.07
C SER A 309 -5.15 -22.74 -10.54
N TRP A 310 -4.24 -22.08 -11.26
CA TRP A 310 -4.46 -21.58 -12.62
C TRP A 310 -4.83 -22.68 -13.61
N ARG A 311 -4.16 -23.84 -13.53
CA ARG A 311 -4.45 -25.01 -14.38
C ARG A 311 -5.87 -25.57 -14.22
N SER A 312 -6.57 -25.23 -13.13
CA SER A 312 -7.98 -25.59 -12.91
C SER A 312 -8.97 -24.62 -13.55
N VAL A 313 -8.50 -23.46 -14.04
CA VAL A 313 -9.33 -22.45 -14.69
C VAL A 313 -9.57 -22.85 -16.15
N PRO A 314 -10.83 -22.88 -16.63
CA PRO A 314 -11.14 -23.10 -18.04
C PRO A 314 -10.43 -22.09 -18.96
N GLU A 315 -9.91 -22.55 -20.10
CA GLU A 315 -9.15 -21.73 -21.07
C GLU A 315 -9.89 -20.42 -21.47
N GLU A 316 -11.19 -20.49 -21.75
CA GLU A 316 -12.00 -19.31 -22.07
C GLU A 316 -12.02 -18.25 -20.94
N LEU A 317 -11.93 -18.70 -19.68
CA LEU A 317 -11.84 -17.80 -18.53
C LEU A 317 -10.41 -17.29 -18.33
N GLN A 318 -9.40 -18.08 -18.66
CA GLN A 318 -8.00 -17.66 -18.63
C GLN A 318 -7.75 -16.48 -19.58
N GLU A 319 -8.23 -16.56 -20.83
CA GLU A 319 -8.11 -15.47 -21.80
C GLU A 319 -8.79 -14.18 -21.32
N LYS A 320 -10.01 -14.31 -20.79
CA LYS A 320 -10.76 -13.18 -20.20
C LYS A 320 -10.04 -12.56 -19.01
N PHE A 321 -9.30 -13.37 -18.25
CA PHE A 321 -8.53 -12.93 -17.09
C PHE A 321 -7.28 -12.16 -17.51
N ILE A 322 -6.51 -12.71 -18.46
CA ILE A 322 -5.35 -12.05 -19.06
C ILE A 322 -5.74 -10.69 -19.66
N ALA A 323 -6.86 -10.64 -20.38
CA ALA A 323 -7.39 -9.40 -20.95
C ALA A 323 -7.68 -8.36 -19.86
N ALA A 324 -8.36 -8.76 -18.77
CA ALA A 324 -8.67 -7.85 -17.69
C ALA A 324 -7.44 -7.39 -16.89
N LEU A 325 -6.47 -8.26 -16.64
CA LEU A 325 -5.20 -7.87 -16.02
C LEU A 325 -4.41 -6.89 -16.89
N SER A 326 -4.43 -7.11 -18.21
CA SER A 326 -3.82 -6.19 -19.18
C SER A 326 -4.51 -4.83 -19.13
N GLU A 327 -5.84 -4.82 -19.00
CA GLU A 327 -6.60 -3.60 -18.86
C GLU A 327 -6.30 -2.88 -17.54
N ILE A 328 -6.29 -3.60 -16.41
CA ILE A 328 -5.91 -3.05 -15.09
C ILE A 328 -4.51 -2.45 -15.16
N ARG A 329 -3.55 -3.12 -15.80
CA ARG A 329 -2.19 -2.60 -16.01
C ARG A 329 -2.19 -1.26 -16.74
N VAL A 330 -2.96 -1.16 -17.83
CA VAL A 330 -3.07 0.09 -18.61
C VAL A 330 -3.72 1.20 -17.78
N MET A 331 -4.80 0.88 -17.05
CA MET A 331 -5.49 1.84 -16.19
C MET A 331 -4.64 2.32 -15.01
N ALA A 332 -3.87 1.41 -14.41
CA ALA A 332 -2.97 1.73 -13.31
C ALA A 332 -1.85 2.68 -13.77
N GLY A 333 -1.38 2.54 -15.02
CA GLY A 333 -0.41 3.46 -15.61
C GLY A 333 0.83 3.63 -14.73
N LYS A 334 1.28 4.88 -14.53
CA LYS A 334 2.43 5.19 -13.65
C LYS A 334 2.14 5.06 -12.15
N HIS A 335 0.88 4.80 -11.78
CA HIS A 335 0.41 4.86 -10.40
C HIS A 335 0.31 3.48 -9.74
N GLY A 336 0.53 2.40 -10.50
CA GLY A 336 0.44 1.05 -9.97
C GLY A 336 1.55 0.11 -10.42
N VAL A 337 1.86 -0.84 -9.53
CA VAL A 337 2.72 -1.98 -9.78
C VAL A 337 1.88 -3.24 -9.59
N MET A 338 1.94 -4.15 -10.57
CA MET A 338 1.34 -5.48 -10.44
C MET A 338 2.42 -6.48 -10.05
N VAL A 339 2.19 -7.20 -8.97
CA VAL A 339 3.05 -8.28 -8.47
C VAL A 339 2.31 -9.59 -8.67
N PHE A 340 2.92 -10.55 -9.36
CA PHE A 340 2.38 -11.90 -9.52
C PHE A 340 3.23 -12.87 -8.72
N LEU A 341 2.61 -13.61 -7.80
CA LEU A 341 3.24 -14.66 -7.01
C LEU A 341 2.79 -16.02 -7.57
N ALA A 342 3.71 -16.76 -8.20
CA ALA A 342 3.41 -18.04 -8.82
C ALA A 342 4.50 -19.08 -8.53
N GLU A 343 4.10 -20.32 -8.22
CA GLU A 343 4.99 -21.47 -8.38
C GLU A 343 5.52 -21.57 -9.81
N GLN A 344 6.73 -22.11 -9.97
CA GLN A 344 7.32 -22.37 -11.29
C GLN A 344 6.37 -23.19 -12.15
N ASP A 345 6.15 -22.73 -13.39
CA ASP A 345 5.27 -23.34 -14.39
C ASP A 345 3.77 -23.43 -14.01
N ALA A 346 3.33 -22.75 -12.94
CA ALA A 346 1.94 -22.81 -12.50
C ALA A 346 0.98 -22.13 -13.47
N ALA A 347 1.40 -20.99 -14.03
CA ALA A 347 0.57 -20.14 -14.90
C ALA A 347 1.35 -19.63 -16.13
N PRO A 348 1.70 -20.53 -17.07
CA PRO A 348 2.57 -20.19 -18.20
C PRO A 348 1.98 -19.10 -19.11
N GLU A 349 0.66 -19.07 -19.32
CA GLU A 349 0.03 -18.04 -20.16
C GLU A 349 0.10 -16.65 -19.53
N LEU A 350 0.00 -16.57 -18.19
CA LEU A 350 0.22 -15.32 -17.46
C LEU A 350 1.69 -14.94 -17.48
N GLU A 351 2.58 -15.91 -17.32
CA GLU A 351 4.03 -15.69 -17.35
C GLU A 351 4.50 -15.17 -18.71
N ASP A 352 3.98 -15.70 -19.82
CA ASP A 352 4.30 -15.23 -21.17
C ASP A 352 3.90 -13.75 -21.37
N GLN A 353 2.78 -13.32 -20.77
CA GLN A 353 2.26 -11.96 -20.92
C GLN A 353 2.88 -10.96 -19.93
N PHE A 354 3.15 -11.40 -18.70
CA PHE A 354 3.50 -10.54 -17.58
C PHE A 354 4.92 -10.78 -17.03
N GLY A 355 5.53 -11.93 -17.33
CA GLY A 355 6.86 -12.34 -16.87
C GLY A 355 8.03 -11.65 -17.58
N ILE A 356 7.80 -10.92 -18.66
CA ILE A 356 8.82 -10.10 -19.37
C ILE A 356 9.28 -8.88 -18.53
N GLY A 357 8.57 -8.58 -17.43
CA GLY A 357 8.88 -7.50 -16.51
C GLY A 357 10.11 -7.75 -15.61
N GLN A 358 10.10 -7.13 -14.43
CA GLN A 358 11.10 -7.44 -13.41
C GLN A 358 10.79 -8.83 -12.84
N ARG A 359 11.81 -9.66 -12.66
CA ARG A 359 11.65 -11.03 -12.16
C ARG A 359 12.48 -11.24 -10.91
N ILE A 360 11.88 -11.88 -9.91
CA ILE A 360 12.56 -12.38 -8.72
C ILE A 360 12.23 -13.85 -8.54
N GLU A 361 13.18 -14.59 -7.99
CA GLU A 361 13.05 -16.01 -7.70
C GLU A 361 13.20 -16.21 -6.21
N TRP A 362 12.15 -16.71 -5.57
CA TRP A 362 12.15 -17.04 -4.15
C TRP A 362 12.65 -18.47 -3.98
N THR A 363 13.95 -18.57 -3.75
CA THR A 363 14.70 -19.83 -3.68
C THR A 363 15.25 -20.12 -2.28
N PHE A 364 15.37 -19.09 -1.43
CA PHE A 364 15.88 -19.20 -0.06
C PHE A 364 17.19 -20.03 0.02
N PRO A 365 18.22 -19.62 -0.75
CA PRO A 365 19.39 -20.44 -1.06
C PRO A 365 20.20 -20.85 0.19
N ASN A 366 20.06 -20.13 1.30
CA ASN A 366 20.88 -20.37 2.49
C ASN A 366 20.19 -21.20 3.56
N LEU A 367 18.89 -21.56 3.42
CA LEU A 367 18.13 -22.24 4.48
C LEU A 367 18.82 -23.49 5.02
N ALA A 368 19.16 -24.43 4.13
CA ALA A 368 19.81 -25.67 4.53
C ALA A 368 21.13 -25.41 5.28
N ARG A 369 21.88 -24.41 4.81
CA ARG A 369 23.18 -24.06 5.37
C ARG A 369 23.10 -23.39 6.73
N VAL A 370 22.19 -22.44 6.91
CA VAL A 370 22.03 -21.71 8.18
C VAL A 370 21.41 -22.61 9.26
N ASP A 371 20.60 -23.59 8.86
CA ASP A 371 20.06 -24.60 9.77
C ASP A 371 21.13 -25.63 10.17
N GLU A 372 22.00 -26.08 9.24
CA GLU A 372 23.09 -27.03 9.52
C GLU A 372 24.21 -26.43 10.39
N ARG A 373 24.54 -25.15 10.19
CA ARG A 373 25.60 -24.43 10.91
C ARG A 373 25.05 -23.46 11.93
N ALA A 374 23.97 -23.84 12.61
CA ALA A 374 23.26 -22.98 13.55
C ALA A 374 24.23 -22.29 14.53
N GLY A 375 24.31 -20.97 14.43
CA GLY A 375 25.15 -20.12 15.29
C GLY A 375 26.52 -19.74 14.72
N GLU A 376 27.04 -20.43 13.70
CA GLU A 376 28.31 -20.06 13.06
C GLU A 376 28.11 -18.93 12.04
N PHE A 377 29.01 -17.94 12.05
CA PHE A 377 29.02 -16.85 11.09
C PHE A 377 29.20 -17.36 9.66
N ASP A 378 28.29 -16.95 8.78
CA ASP A 378 28.29 -17.28 7.36
C ASP A 378 28.24 -16.00 6.52
N ALA A 379 29.39 -15.65 5.93
CA ALA A 379 29.55 -14.43 5.15
C ALA A 379 28.65 -14.40 3.89
N GLU A 380 28.34 -15.54 3.31
CA GLU A 380 27.55 -15.58 2.07
C GLU A 380 26.06 -15.44 2.38
N ALA A 381 25.55 -16.00 3.49
CA ALA A 381 24.20 -15.72 3.96
C ALA A 381 24.02 -14.23 4.28
N VAL A 382 24.98 -13.64 4.99
CA VAL A 382 24.97 -12.20 5.30
C VAL A 382 25.01 -11.35 4.04
N ARG A 383 25.86 -11.69 3.06
CA ARG A 383 25.94 -10.98 1.78
C ARG A 383 24.60 -11.04 1.05
N TRP A 384 23.97 -12.22 1.00
CA TRP A 384 22.65 -12.39 0.41
C TRP A 384 21.59 -11.51 1.07
N TRP A 385 21.53 -11.46 2.41
CA TRP A 385 20.56 -10.63 3.13
C TRP A 385 20.75 -9.13 2.84
N LEU A 386 22.00 -8.66 2.74
CA LEU A 386 22.32 -7.30 2.36
C LEU A 386 21.94 -6.98 0.91
N GLU A 387 22.24 -7.89 -0.02
CA GLU A 387 21.90 -7.75 -1.44
C GLU A 387 20.39 -7.67 -1.64
N CYS A 388 19.63 -8.54 -1.00
CA CYS A 388 18.17 -8.53 -1.03
C CYS A 388 17.56 -7.26 -0.44
N ALA A 389 18.20 -6.64 0.55
CA ALA A 389 17.78 -5.36 1.10
C ALA A 389 18.22 -4.14 0.28
N THR A 390 19.14 -4.30 -0.67
CA THR A 390 19.67 -3.19 -1.47
C THR A 390 18.68 -2.76 -2.55
N ILE A 391 18.39 -1.46 -2.60
CA ILE A 391 17.53 -0.87 -3.63
C ILE A 391 18.26 -0.93 -4.98
N PRO A 392 17.63 -1.46 -6.05
CA PRO A 392 18.24 -1.51 -7.38
C PRO A 392 18.78 -0.14 -7.83
N GLY A 393 20.03 -0.12 -8.28
CA GLY A 393 20.75 1.09 -8.68
C GLY A 393 21.64 1.71 -7.60
N HIS A 394 21.53 1.28 -6.34
CA HIS A 394 22.49 1.65 -5.29
C HIS A 394 23.69 0.69 -5.26
N ARG A 395 24.80 1.17 -4.67
CA ARG A 395 26.00 0.33 -4.46
C ARG A 395 25.68 -0.72 -3.39
N PRO A 396 25.85 -2.03 -3.68
CA PRO A 396 25.65 -3.07 -2.69
C PRO A 396 26.69 -2.95 -1.57
N HIS A 397 26.26 -3.23 -0.33
CA HIS A 397 27.15 -3.31 0.82
C HIS A 397 28.05 -4.54 0.69
N ARG A 398 29.36 -4.31 0.72
CA ARG A 398 30.38 -5.36 0.64
C ARG A 398 30.96 -5.58 2.02
N LEU A 399 31.07 -6.85 2.43
CA LEU A 399 31.57 -7.22 3.75
C LEU A 399 33.07 -6.93 3.93
N GLU A 400 33.78 -6.74 2.83
CA GLU A 400 35.20 -6.41 2.80
C GLU A 400 35.45 -4.89 2.88
N ASP A 401 34.41 -4.06 2.74
CA ASP A 401 34.50 -2.60 2.72
C ASP A 401 34.05 -1.97 4.06
N GLY A 402 34.54 -0.75 4.34
CA GLY A 402 34.03 0.08 5.44
C GLY A 402 34.18 -0.54 6.83
N GLY A 403 33.15 -0.42 7.66
CA GLY A 403 33.12 -0.92 9.02
C GLY A 403 32.78 -2.41 9.17
N TRP A 404 32.42 -3.11 8.09
CA TRP A 404 32.00 -4.51 8.15
C TRP A 404 33.06 -5.46 8.72
N PRO A 405 34.36 -5.37 8.37
CA PRO A 405 35.39 -6.23 8.95
C PRO A 405 35.49 -6.13 10.48
N LEU A 406 35.30 -4.92 11.05
CA LEU A 406 35.30 -4.71 12.50
C LEU A 406 34.11 -5.38 13.18
N LEU A 407 32.94 -5.37 12.54
CA LEU A 407 31.75 -6.06 13.06
C LEU A 407 31.96 -7.59 13.00
N ILE A 408 32.51 -8.11 11.91
CA ILE A 408 32.82 -9.53 11.76
C ILE A 408 33.81 -9.99 12.84
N GLU A 409 34.88 -9.22 13.08
CA GLU A 409 35.85 -9.50 14.15
C GLU A 409 35.19 -9.45 15.53
N ALA A 410 34.35 -8.45 15.80
CA ALA A 410 33.67 -8.29 17.08
C ALA A 410 32.63 -9.39 17.36
N ALA A 411 32.11 -10.04 16.31
CA ALA A 411 31.20 -11.17 16.43
C ALA A 411 31.90 -12.46 16.85
N ASP A 412 33.22 -12.58 16.66
CA ASP A 412 34.03 -13.76 17.02
C ASP A 412 33.46 -15.08 16.44
N GLY A 413 32.99 -15.02 15.20
CA GLY A 413 32.42 -16.17 14.50
C GLY A 413 30.98 -16.55 14.92
N ASP A 414 30.33 -15.79 15.79
CA ASP A 414 28.94 -16.01 16.21
C ASP A 414 27.95 -15.22 15.34
N MET A 415 27.03 -15.93 14.67
CA MET A 415 26.04 -15.35 13.77
C MET A 415 25.00 -14.49 14.51
N GLU A 416 24.54 -14.90 15.68
CA GLU A 416 23.52 -14.14 16.43
C GLU A 416 24.10 -12.82 16.92
N ARG A 417 25.32 -12.87 17.46
CA ARG A 417 26.09 -11.70 17.88
C ARG A 417 26.37 -10.79 16.68
N PHE A 418 26.78 -11.34 15.54
CA PHE A 418 26.96 -10.57 14.31
C PHE A 418 25.66 -9.86 13.92
N CYS A 419 24.53 -10.56 13.88
CA CYS A 419 23.24 -9.97 13.51
C CYS A 419 22.84 -8.83 14.46
N ALA A 420 23.07 -8.99 15.76
CA ALA A 420 22.74 -7.97 16.75
C ALA A 420 23.58 -6.69 16.59
N ILE A 421 24.90 -6.82 16.39
CA ILE A 421 25.77 -5.64 16.19
C ILE A 421 25.57 -5.03 14.80
N ALA A 422 25.35 -5.84 13.75
CA ALA A 422 25.07 -5.37 12.41
C ALA A 422 23.75 -4.60 12.34
N GLN A 423 22.72 -5.08 13.05
CA GLN A 423 21.46 -4.36 13.23
C GLN A 423 21.74 -2.97 13.81
N GLN A 424 22.43 -2.87 14.94
CA GLN A 424 22.75 -1.58 15.59
C GLN A 424 23.62 -0.66 14.74
N ALA A 425 24.57 -1.21 13.99
CA ALA A 425 25.42 -0.43 13.11
C ALA A 425 24.63 0.21 11.96
N ILE A 426 23.71 -0.53 11.33
CA ILE A 426 22.82 0.00 10.30
C ILE A 426 21.89 1.07 10.88
N GLU A 427 21.32 0.84 12.07
CA GLU A 427 20.48 1.82 12.76
C GLU A 427 21.21 3.16 12.96
N ARG A 428 22.42 3.11 13.54
CA ARG A 428 23.23 4.31 13.79
C ARG A 428 23.67 4.99 12.50
N ALA A 429 24.06 4.22 11.48
CA ALA A 429 24.46 4.78 10.20
C ALA A 429 23.27 5.47 9.52
N ALA A 430 22.07 4.90 9.62
CA ALA A 430 20.85 5.49 9.08
C ALA A 430 20.46 6.77 9.82
N ASP A 431 20.54 6.78 11.16
CA ASP A 431 20.22 7.95 11.98
C ASP A 431 21.22 9.12 11.75
N LYS A 432 22.48 8.80 11.43
CA LYS A 432 23.49 9.79 11.01
C LYS A 432 23.35 10.23 9.54
N GLY A 433 22.48 9.59 8.75
CA GLY A 433 22.35 9.85 7.32
C GLY A 433 23.58 9.40 6.49
N CYS A 434 24.33 8.42 6.98
CA CYS A 434 25.50 7.88 6.27
C CYS A 434 25.08 7.10 5.01
N GLU A 435 25.97 7.04 4.03
CA GLU A 435 25.78 6.23 2.81
C GLU A 435 26.26 4.78 2.99
N THR A 436 27.05 4.50 4.03
CA THR A 436 27.54 3.17 4.37
C THR A 436 27.74 3.03 5.88
N VAL A 437 27.97 1.80 6.34
CA VAL A 437 28.47 1.53 7.71
C VAL A 437 29.96 1.81 7.70
N ASP A 438 30.37 2.99 8.17
CA ASP A 438 31.77 3.38 8.27
C ASP A 438 32.47 2.78 9.50
N GLU A 439 33.80 2.92 9.54
CA GLU A 439 34.62 2.40 10.65
C GLU A 439 34.30 3.06 12.00
N GLU A 440 33.85 4.32 12.02
CA GLU A 440 33.53 5.03 13.26
C GLU A 440 32.27 4.43 13.89
N VAL A 441 31.21 4.28 13.09
CA VAL A 441 29.96 3.63 13.50
C VAL A 441 30.23 2.20 13.94
N ALA A 442 30.97 1.43 13.15
CA ALA A 442 31.29 0.04 13.47
C ALA A 442 32.09 -0.09 14.76
N ARG A 443 33.10 0.77 14.97
CA ARG A 443 33.91 0.76 16.21
C ARG A 443 33.07 1.11 17.43
N ALA A 444 32.22 2.13 17.35
CA ALA A 444 31.35 2.52 18.45
C ALA A 444 30.39 1.39 18.85
N VAL A 445 29.86 0.63 17.89
CA VAL A 445 29.00 -0.53 18.16
C VAL A 445 29.81 -1.72 18.69
N ALA A 446 30.95 -2.03 18.06
CA ALA A 446 31.82 -3.15 18.46
C ALA A 446 32.36 -3.02 19.89
N LEU A 447 32.67 -1.79 20.32
CA LEU A 447 33.14 -1.50 21.69
C LEU A 447 32.02 -1.44 22.72
N GLY A 448 30.76 -1.63 22.32
CA GLY A 448 29.61 -1.49 23.22
C GLY A 448 29.47 -0.08 23.78
N GLU A 449 29.96 0.94 23.05
CA GLU A 449 29.72 2.33 23.42
C GLU A 449 28.24 2.59 23.18
N CYS A 450 27.43 2.35 24.22
CA CYS A 450 26.05 2.79 24.28
C CYS A 450 26.04 4.29 24.07
N ALA A 451 25.49 4.73 22.95
CA ALA A 451 24.99 6.09 22.83
C ALA A 451 23.96 6.26 23.95
N THR A 452 24.38 6.93 25.02
CA THR A 452 23.45 7.62 25.90
C THR A 452 22.91 8.77 25.04
N ALA A 453 21.75 8.53 24.42
CA ALA A 453 20.91 9.54 23.81
C ALA A 453 19.66 9.68 24.68
#